data_AF-A0A2H3TSX4-F1
#
_entry.id   AF-A0A2H3TSX4-F1
#
_cell.length_a   1.000
_cell.length_b   1.000
_cell.length_c   1.000
_cell.angle_alpha   90.00
_cell.angle_beta   90.00
_cell.angle_gamma   90.00
#
_symmetry.space_group_name_H-M   'P 1'
#
loop_
_entity.id
_entity.type
_entity.pdbx_description
1 polymer ?
#
loop_
_entity_poly.entity_id
_entity_poly.type
_entity_poly.pdbx_seq_one_letter_code
_entity_poly.pdbx_strand_id
1 'polypeptide(L)'
;MLYRGKDKYGWTFTFNLPDTEQPIPMTWRKDNRMAVDGMKASRLSDNNFKLLDPNGQLMAVFTSHTMSFRLSAVGTLQINMDLGPMFEYAVITTLLSIYDFQKREEDSRSSNTSAAGAAAASSSC
;
A
#
# COMPACT_ATOMS: atom_id res chain seq x y z
N MET A 1 -9.95 1.77 -12.23
CA MET A 1 -9.52 3.11 -11.77
C MET A 1 -9.32 3.06 -10.27
N LEU A 2 -8.10 3.34 -9.78
CA LEU A 2 -7.77 3.37 -8.34
C LEU A 2 -8.04 4.78 -7.81
N TYR A 3 -8.77 4.90 -6.71
CA TYR A 3 -9.05 6.19 -6.07
C TYR A 3 -8.88 6.07 -4.56
N ARG A 4 -8.61 7.21 -3.90
CA ARG A 4 -8.51 7.25 -2.45
C ARG A 4 -9.92 7.13 -1.85
N GLY A 5 -10.12 6.17 -0.96
CA GLY A 5 -11.37 5.94 -0.25
C GLY A 5 -11.73 7.09 0.70
N LYS A 6 -12.97 7.06 1.24
CA LYS A 6 -13.45 8.07 2.19
C LYS A 6 -12.70 8.06 3.53
N ASP A 7 -12.12 6.93 3.91
CA ASP A 7 -11.18 6.84 5.02
C ASP A 7 -9.80 7.32 4.55
N LYS A 8 -9.16 8.21 5.34
CA LYS A 8 -7.88 8.85 4.97
C LYS A 8 -6.73 7.87 4.64
N TYR A 9 -6.93 6.57 4.85
CA TYR A 9 -5.95 5.49 4.76
C TYR A 9 -6.35 4.36 3.79
N GLY A 10 -7.45 4.50 3.04
CA GLY A 10 -7.93 3.50 2.10
C GLY A 10 -7.67 3.85 0.63
N TRP A 11 -7.31 2.86 -0.19
CA TRP A 11 -7.24 2.96 -1.65
C TRP A 11 -8.18 1.92 -2.25
N THR A 12 -9.17 2.38 -3.01
CA THR A 12 -10.22 1.53 -3.56
C THR A 12 -10.10 1.41 -5.07
N PHE A 13 -10.25 0.19 -5.59
CA PHE A 13 -10.43 -0.07 -7.01
C PHE A 13 -11.62 -1.00 -7.21
N THR A 14 -12.19 -0.99 -8.41
CA THR A 14 -13.26 -1.92 -8.77
C THR A 14 -12.69 -3.10 -9.55
N PHE A 15 -13.18 -4.30 -9.26
CA PHE A 15 -12.79 -5.53 -9.94
C PHE A 15 -14.04 -6.34 -10.31
N ASN A 16 -14.06 -6.87 -11.53
CA ASN A 16 -15.16 -7.73 -11.98
C ASN A 16 -14.80 -9.17 -11.62
N LEU A 17 -15.45 -9.73 -10.60
CA LEU A 17 -15.29 -11.16 -10.33
C LEU A 17 -16.03 -11.96 -11.41
N PRO A 18 -15.54 -13.15 -11.78
CA PRO A 18 -16.17 -14.01 -12.79
C PRO A 18 -17.64 -14.31 -12.49
N ASP A 19 -17.98 -14.46 -11.21
CA ASP A 19 -19.32 -14.87 -10.75
C ASP A 19 -20.25 -13.71 -10.41
N THR A 20 -19.75 -12.47 -10.44
CA THR A 20 -20.58 -11.29 -10.15
C THR A 20 -20.68 -10.42 -11.38
N GLU A 21 -21.88 -10.26 -11.91
CA GLU A 21 -22.19 -9.37 -13.03
C GLU A 21 -21.92 -7.87 -12.73
N GLN A 22 -21.50 -7.54 -11.50
CA GLN A 22 -21.23 -6.18 -11.07
C GLN A 22 -19.78 -6.00 -10.60
N PRO A 23 -19.14 -4.86 -10.93
CA PRO A 23 -17.84 -4.51 -10.38
C PRO A 23 -17.90 -4.37 -8.86
N ILE A 24 -17.04 -5.11 -8.16
CA ILE A 24 -16.96 -5.09 -6.70
C ILE A 24 -15.86 -4.12 -6.26
N PRO A 25 -16.13 -3.20 -5.32
CA PRO A 25 -15.10 -2.31 -4.77
C PRO A 25 -14.21 -3.08 -3.79
N MET A 26 -12.92 -3.16 -4.10
CA MET A 26 -11.89 -3.74 -3.26
C MET A 26 -11.03 -2.62 -2.68
N THR A 27 -10.75 -2.68 -1.38
CA THR A 27 -10.08 -1.59 -0.67
C THR A 27 -8.80 -2.06 0.00
N TRP A 28 -7.68 -1.51 -0.45
CA TRP A 28 -6.42 -1.55 0.27
C TRP A 28 -6.50 -0.63 1.48
N ARG A 29 -6.20 -1.16 2.67
CA ARG A 29 -6.06 -0.38 3.89
C ARG A 29 -4.68 -0.58 4.49
N LYS A 30 -4.11 0.50 4.99
CA LYS A 30 -2.91 0.42 5.82
C LYS A 30 -3.24 -0.34 7.12
N ASP A 31 -2.48 -1.37 7.44
CA ASP A 31 -2.66 -2.16 8.66
C ASP A 31 -1.33 -2.72 9.18
N ASN A 32 -0.98 -2.31 10.41
CA ASN A 32 0.25 -2.76 11.09
C ASN A 32 0.00 -3.94 12.04
N ARG A 33 -1.20 -4.53 12.03
CA ARG A 33 -1.59 -5.67 12.88
C ARG A 33 -1.60 -6.99 12.14
N MET A 34 -1.79 -6.99 10.82
CA MET A 34 -1.78 -8.18 9.98
C MET A 34 -0.49 -8.26 9.17
N ALA A 35 0.03 -9.47 8.99
CA ALA A 35 1.17 -9.77 8.14
C ALA A 35 0.91 -11.05 7.35
N VAL A 36 1.72 -11.25 6.32
CA VAL A 36 1.85 -12.52 5.59
C VAL A 36 2.05 -13.67 6.58
N ASP A 37 1.49 -14.84 6.30
CA ASP A 37 1.58 -15.99 7.19
C ASP A 37 3.05 -16.34 7.49
N GLY A 38 3.35 -16.50 8.78
CA GLY A 38 4.72 -16.73 9.25
C GLY A 38 5.59 -15.47 9.39
N MET A 39 5.12 -14.30 8.95
CA MET A 39 5.80 -13.01 9.17
C MET A 39 5.22 -12.25 10.37
N LYS A 40 6.03 -11.42 11.01
CA LYS A 40 5.57 -10.47 12.04
C LYS A 40 5.39 -9.10 11.41
N ALA A 41 4.20 -8.51 11.59
CA ALA A 41 4.00 -7.10 11.26
C ALA A 41 4.88 -6.25 12.18
N SER A 42 5.82 -5.51 11.60
CA SER A 42 6.52 -4.48 12.37
C SER A 42 5.52 -3.38 12.71
N ARG A 43 5.33 -3.10 14.00
CA ARG A 43 4.50 -1.98 14.48
C ARG A 43 5.01 -0.61 14.02
N LEU A 44 6.29 -0.54 13.69
CA LEU A 44 6.98 0.65 13.18
C LEU A 44 6.91 0.77 11.65
N SER A 45 6.34 -0.22 10.95
CA SER A 45 6.13 -0.09 9.52
C SER A 45 5.02 0.89 9.21
N ASP A 46 5.29 1.82 8.30
CA ASP A 46 4.25 2.65 7.71
C ASP A 46 3.68 2.11 6.40
N ASN A 47 4.13 0.94 5.95
CA ASN A 47 3.88 0.42 4.60
C ASN A 47 3.36 -1.03 4.58
N ASN A 48 2.65 -1.46 5.62
CA ASN A 48 1.90 -2.72 5.58
C ASN A 48 0.47 -2.48 5.12
N PHE A 49 -0.01 -3.32 4.19
CA PHE A 49 -1.32 -3.16 3.56
C PHE A 49 -2.09 -4.47 3.56
N LYS A 50 -3.42 -4.35 3.66
CA LYS A 50 -4.35 -5.45 3.45
C LYS A 50 -5.39 -5.05 2.41
N LEU A 51 -5.72 -5.98 1.53
CA LEU A 51 -6.81 -5.84 0.58
C LEU A 51 -8.05 -6.51 1.14
N LEU A 52 -9.15 -5.77 1.20
CA LEU A 52 -10.45 -6.25 1.65
C LEU A 52 -11.49 -6.11 0.56
N ASP A 53 -12.44 -7.05 0.52
CA ASP A 53 -13.68 -6.90 -0.23
C ASP A 53 -14.72 -6.08 0.57
N PRO A 54 -15.93 -5.84 0.01
CA PRO A 54 -17.00 -5.14 0.74
C PRO A 54 -17.49 -5.88 1.99
N ASN A 55 -17.37 -7.20 2.03
CA ASN A 55 -17.78 -8.04 3.16
C ASN A 55 -16.72 -8.09 4.28
N GLY A 56 -15.54 -7.51 4.06
CA GLY A 56 -14.41 -7.52 4.98
C GLY A 56 -13.54 -8.79 4.88
N GLN A 57 -13.72 -9.61 3.85
CA GLN A 57 -12.88 -10.75 3.56
C GLN A 57 -11.47 -10.30 3.16
N LEU A 58 -10.46 -10.96 3.73
CA LEU A 58 -9.06 -10.67 3.49
C LEU A 58 -8.58 -11.29 2.18
N MET A 59 -8.45 -10.45 1.16
CA MET A 59 -8.13 -10.87 -0.21
C MET A 59 -6.63 -10.97 -0.45
N ALA A 60 -5.83 -10.07 0.12
CA ALA A 60 -4.38 -10.07 0.02
C ALA A 60 -3.73 -9.32 1.18
N VAL A 61 -2.47 -9.60 1.48
CA VAL A 61 -1.66 -8.91 2.48
C VAL A 61 -0.29 -8.58 1.90
N PHE A 62 0.13 -7.33 2.05
CA PHE A 62 1.49 -6.89 1.80
C PHE A 62 2.17 -6.52 3.12
N THR A 63 3.30 -7.15 3.39
CA THR A 63 4.15 -6.86 4.56
C THR A 63 5.47 -6.27 4.09
N SER A 64 5.69 -5.00 4.40
CA SER A 64 6.96 -4.33 4.12
C SER A 64 8.10 -4.90 4.96
N HIS A 65 9.31 -4.89 4.39
CA HIS A 65 10.51 -5.26 5.12
C HIS A 65 11.16 -4.01 5.72
N THR A 66 10.55 -3.46 6.77
CA THR A 66 10.92 -2.15 7.36
C THR A 66 12.32 -2.06 7.97
N MET A 67 13.04 -3.19 8.04
CA MET A 67 14.33 -3.31 8.71
C MET A 67 15.24 -4.35 8.04
N SER A 68 15.00 -4.67 6.76
CA SER A 68 15.86 -5.59 6.04
C SER A 68 17.00 -4.82 5.41
N PHE A 69 18.24 -5.12 5.81
CA PHE A 69 19.47 -4.69 5.11
C PHE A 69 19.56 -5.23 3.67
N ARG A 70 18.54 -5.95 3.19
CA ARG A 70 18.46 -6.40 1.80
C ARG A 70 17.94 -5.28 0.92
N LEU A 71 18.88 -4.64 0.21
CA LEU A 71 18.63 -3.64 -0.83
C LEU A 71 17.74 -4.14 -1.99
N SER A 72 17.51 -5.46 -2.11
CA SER A 72 16.85 -6.07 -3.27
C SER A 72 15.35 -6.30 -3.14
N ALA A 73 14.75 -6.14 -1.95
CA ALA A 73 13.32 -6.41 -1.74
C ALA A 73 12.68 -5.43 -0.75
N VAL A 74 11.52 -4.89 -1.14
CA VAL A 74 10.77 -3.89 -0.36
C VAL A 74 9.71 -4.52 0.56
N GLY A 75 9.32 -5.77 0.31
CA GLY A 75 8.31 -6.47 1.09
C GLY A 75 7.91 -7.82 0.50
N THR A 76 6.87 -8.42 1.08
CA THR A 76 6.27 -9.69 0.65
C THR A 76 4.78 -9.50 0.45
N LEU A 77 4.26 -9.96 -0.69
CA LEU A 77 2.83 -9.99 -1.02
C LEU A 77 2.33 -11.43 -0.94
N GLN A 78 1.22 -11.64 -0.23
CA GLN A 78 0.46 -12.88 -0.21
C GLN A 78 -0.94 -12.60 -0.73
N ILE A 79 -1.39 -13.39 -1.70
CA ILE A 79 -2.75 -13.37 -2.22
C ILE A 79 -3.48 -14.58 -1.63
N ASN A 80 -4.60 -14.34 -0.96
CA ASN A 80 -5.30 -15.37 -0.17
C ASN A 80 -6.42 -16.06 -0.93
N MET A 81 -6.72 -15.60 -2.15
CA MET A 81 -7.84 -16.07 -2.95
C MET A 81 -7.37 -16.41 -4.37
N ASP A 82 -7.79 -17.58 -4.86
CA ASP A 82 -7.58 -17.97 -6.25
C ASP A 82 -8.81 -17.56 -7.07
N LEU A 83 -8.73 -16.36 -7.66
CA LEU A 83 -9.76 -15.78 -8.54
C LEU A 83 -9.26 -15.66 -9.99
N GLY A 84 -8.17 -16.37 -10.30
CA GLY A 84 -7.53 -16.38 -11.60
C GLY A 84 -6.57 -15.20 -11.87
N PRO A 85 -5.85 -15.24 -13.01
CA PRO A 85 -4.72 -14.35 -13.27
C PRO A 85 -5.08 -12.87 -13.31
N MET A 86 -6.28 -12.52 -13.80
CA MET A 86 -6.72 -11.12 -13.87
C MET A 86 -6.84 -10.48 -12.50
N PHE A 87 -7.23 -11.26 -11.50
CA PHE A 87 -7.27 -10.79 -10.13
C PHE A 87 -5.86 -10.55 -9.60
N GLU A 88 -4.93 -11.50 -9.81
CA GLU A 88 -3.53 -11.35 -9.42
C GLU A 88 -2.89 -10.10 -10.03
N TYR A 89 -3.11 -9.86 -11.33
CA TYR A 89 -2.64 -8.64 -12.00
C TYR A 89 -3.24 -7.38 -11.40
N ALA A 90 -4.53 -7.38 -11.06
CA ALA A 90 -5.17 -6.23 -10.43
C ALA A 90 -4.58 -5.95 -9.04
N VAL A 91 -4.36 -6.98 -8.22
CA VAL A 91 -3.74 -6.87 -6.89
C VAL A 91 -2.33 -6.29 -7.02
N ILE A 92 -1.48 -6.85 -7.88
CA ILE A 92 -0.09 -6.40 -8.06
C ILE A 92 -0.03 -4.96 -8.59
N THR A 93 -0.80 -4.64 -9.63
CA THR A 93 -0.78 -3.32 -10.27
C THR A 93 -1.27 -2.23 -9.32
N THR A 94 -2.32 -2.51 -8.55
CA THR A 94 -2.86 -1.53 -7.59
C THR A 94 -1.94 -1.33 -6.39
N LEU A 95 -1.29 -2.38 -5.91
CA LEU A 95 -0.28 -2.28 -4.86
C LEU A 95 0.92 -1.45 -5.32
N LEU A 96 1.44 -1.70 -6.53
CA LEU A 96 2.52 -0.90 -7.11
C LEU A 96 2.13 0.58 -7.26
N SER A 97 0.91 0.85 -7.69
CA SER A 97 0.39 2.23 -7.82
C SER A 97 0.36 2.95 -6.47
N ILE A 98 -0.04 2.26 -5.40
CA ILE A 98 -0.02 2.82 -4.03
C ILE A 98 1.41 3.09 -3.60
N TYR A 99 2.32 2.14 -3.83
CA TYR A 99 3.72 2.25 -3.43
C TYR A 99 4.42 3.41 -4.15
N ASP A 100 4.24 3.52 -5.47
CA ASP A 100 4.78 4.63 -6.27
C ASP A 100 4.24 5.99 -5.80
N PHE A 101 2.95 6.06 -5.48
CA PHE A 101 2.34 7.27 -4.94
C PHE A 101 2.96 7.66 -3.60
N GLN A 102 3.12 6.71 -2.67
CA GLN A 102 3.73 6.97 -1.36
C GLN A 102 5.18 7.43 -1.51
N LYS A 103 5.95 6.79 -2.38
CA LYS A 103 7.34 7.18 -2.64
C LYS A 103 7.46 8.61 -3.14
N ARG A 104 6.58 9.02 -4.07
CA ARG A 104 6.53 10.42 -4.56
C ARG A 104 6.17 11.41 -3.44
N GLU A 105 5.30 11.02 -2.51
CA GLU A 105 4.96 11.85 -1.34
C GLU A 105 6.11 11.94 -0.33
N GLU A 106 6.93 10.90 -0.18
CA GLU A 106 8.14 10.93 0.65
C GLU A 106 9.23 11.83 0.03
N ASP A 107 9.44 11.73 -1.28
CA ASP A 107 10.36 12.59 -2.04
C ASP A 107 9.93 14.08 -2.00
N SER A 108 8.63 14.36 -2.07
CA SER A 108 8.11 15.73 -1.95
C SER A 108 8.24 16.30 -0.53
N ARG A 109 8.09 15.48 0.50
CA ARG A 109 8.30 15.90 1.90
C ARG A 109 9.78 16.16 2.22
N SER A 110 10.67 15.29 1.75
CA SER A 110 12.12 15.42 1.97
C SER A 110 12.69 16.68 1.30
N SER A 111 12.24 16.99 0.07
CA SER A 111 12.58 18.25 -0.62
C SER A 111 12.07 19.50 0.11
N ASN A 112 10.83 19.52 0.61
CA ASN A 112 10.32 20.65 1.40
C ASN A 112 11.07 20.88 2.73
N THR A 113 11.55 19.80 3.36
CA THR A 113 12.31 19.89 4.61
C THR A 113 13.70 20.50 4.37
N SER A 114 14.31 20.21 3.21
CA SER A 114 15.60 20.81 2.81
C SER A 114 15.49 22.31 2.50
N ALA A 115 14.36 22.78 1.94
CA ALA A 115 14.12 24.19 1.67
C ALA A 115 13.88 25.01 2.95
N ALA A 116 13.16 24.46 3.94
CA ALA A 116 12.93 25.13 5.22
C ALA A 116 14.21 25.22 6.08
N GLY A 117 15.07 24.19 6.03
CA GLY A 117 16.39 24.22 6.67
C GLY A 117 17.36 25.23 6.02
N ALA A 118 17.32 25.37 4.70
CA ALA A 118 18.11 26.37 3.98
C ALA A 118 17.65 27.81 4.25
N ALA A 119 16.32 28.04 4.34
CA ALA A 119 15.77 29.36 4.68
C ALA A 119 16.07 29.80 6.12
N ALA A 120 16.11 28.86 7.07
CA ALA A 120 16.52 29.12 8.45
C ALA A 120 18.04 29.41 8.57
N ALA A 121 18.87 28.77 7.73
CA ALA A 121 20.30 29.04 7.68
C ALA A 121 20.64 30.39 7.03
N SER A 122 19.84 30.87 6.08
CA SER A 122 20.07 32.16 5.39
C SER A 122 19.56 33.39 6.16
N SER A 123 18.86 33.20 7.29
CA SER A 123 18.33 34.28 8.12
C SER A 123 19.15 34.55 9.40
N SER A 124 20.33 33.94 9.51
CA SER A 124 21.31 34.19 10.59
C SER A 124 22.58 34.93 10.12
N CYS A 125 22.47 35.79 9.09
CA CYS A 125 23.55 36.67 8.65
C CYS A 125 23.22 38.14 8.93
#